data_AF-A0A955MT33-F1
#
_entry.id   AF-A0A955MT33-F1
#
_cell.length_a   1.000
_cell.length_b   1.000
_cell.length_c   1.000
_cell.angle_alpha   90.00
_cell.angle_beta   90.00
_cell.angle_gamma   90.00
#
_symmetry.space_group_name_H-M   'P 1'
#
loop_
_entity.id
_entity.type
_entity.pdbx_description
1 polymer ?
#
loop_
_entity_poly.entity_id
_entity_poly.type
_entity_poly.pdbx_seq_one_letter_code
_entity_poly.pdbx_strand_id
1 'polypeptide(L)'
;MRSETPINSPRHVAIIMDGNGRWANARGLPRTAGHRAGVDRVSEAVRTAAEADIEYLTLFAFSSENRNRPEQEVSDLMGLLRFFIRRDLAELHRENVRSKVIGCRQTIQPDIQALLNEA
;
A
#
# COMPACT_ATOMS: atom_id res chain seq x y z
N MET A 1 19.16 29.64 -21.78
CA MET A 1 18.54 28.44 -22.38
C MET A 1 18.95 27.25 -21.53
N ARG A 2 18.11 26.84 -20.57
CA ARG A 2 18.39 25.63 -19.78
C ARG A 2 18.06 24.44 -20.68
N SER A 3 19.01 23.53 -20.86
CA SER A 3 18.81 22.32 -21.66
C SER A 3 17.73 21.47 -20.99
N GLU A 4 16.57 21.37 -21.62
CA GLU A 4 15.51 20.44 -21.26
C GLU A 4 15.96 19.04 -21.69
N THR A 5 16.71 18.36 -20.82
CA THR A 5 16.73 16.90 -20.89
C THR A 5 15.36 16.45 -20.41
N PRO A 6 14.52 15.80 -21.24
CA PRO A 6 13.22 15.35 -20.78
C PRO A 6 13.45 14.39 -19.62
N ILE A 7 12.89 14.72 -18.46
CA ILE A 7 12.86 13.79 -17.33
C ILE A 7 11.98 12.63 -17.78
N ASN A 8 12.59 11.53 -18.16
CA ASN A 8 11.90 10.29 -18.52
C ASN A 8 11.43 9.57 -17.24
N SER A 9 10.67 10.27 -16.39
CA SER A 9 10.02 9.62 -15.24
C SER A 9 8.97 8.64 -15.76
N PRO A 10 8.91 7.42 -15.20
CA PRO A 10 7.87 6.48 -15.58
C PRO A 10 6.51 7.04 -15.18
N ARG A 11 5.54 6.98 -16.10
CA ARG A 11 4.15 7.38 -15.81
C ARG A 11 3.49 6.48 -14.75
N HIS A 12 3.92 5.22 -14.67
CA HIS A 12 3.35 4.24 -13.76
C HIS A 12 4.45 3.36 -13.15
N VAL A 13 4.48 3.30 -11.81
CA VAL A 13 5.31 2.38 -11.05
C VAL A 13 4.43 1.42 -10.26
N ALA A 14 4.80 0.13 -10.26
CA ALA A 14 4.16 -0.88 -9.41
C ALA A 14 5.20 -1.46 -8.44
N ILE A 15 4.85 -1.55 -7.15
CA ILE A 15 5.73 -2.03 -6.08
C ILE A 15 5.13 -3.29 -5.46
N ILE A 16 5.94 -4.35 -5.38
CA ILE A 16 5.66 -5.51 -4.55
C ILE A 16 6.27 -5.28 -3.18
N MET A 17 5.43 -5.12 -2.16
CA MET A 17 5.85 -4.78 -0.79
C MET A 17 6.29 -6.03 -0.02
N ASP A 18 7.32 -6.72 -0.50
CA ASP A 18 7.86 -7.91 0.16
C ASP A 18 8.91 -7.57 1.23
N GLY A 19 9.16 -8.51 2.13
CA GLY A 19 10.28 -8.46 3.09
C GLY A 19 9.91 -8.04 4.51
N ASN A 20 8.66 -7.62 4.77
CA ASN A 20 8.19 -7.22 6.10
C ASN A 20 8.49 -8.28 7.19
N GLY A 21 8.20 -9.56 6.89
CA GLY A 21 8.48 -10.66 7.81
C GLY A 21 9.99 -10.90 8.04
N ARG A 22 10.80 -10.82 6.97
CA ARG A 22 12.27 -10.95 7.08
C ARG A 22 12.87 -9.81 7.89
N TRP A 23 12.37 -8.59 7.68
CA TRP A 23 12.78 -7.39 8.41
C TRP A 23 12.52 -7.51 9.92
N ALA A 24 11.36 -8.05 10.30
CA ALA A 24 10.99 -8.27 11.69
C ALA A 24 11.85 -9.38 12.32
N ASN A 25 12.02 -10.52 11.63
CA ASN A 25 12.82 -11.64 12.09
C ASN A 25 14.28 -11.24 12.34
N ALA A 26 14.88 -10.44 11.45
CA ALA A 26 16.25 -9.94 11.59
C ALA A 26 16.45 -9.05 12.85
N ARG A 27 15.37 -8.61 13.48
CA ARG A 27 15.36 -7.76 14.68
C ARG A 27 14.80 -8.47 15.92
N GLY A 28 14.49 -9.77 15.82
CA GLY A 28 13.84 -10.51 16.90
C GLY A 28 12.42 -10.00 17.23
N LEU A 29 11.76 -9.34 16.28
CA LEU A 29 10.43 -8.76 16.45
C LEU A 29 9.33 -9.66 15.88
N PRO A 30 8.08 -9.58 16.39
CA PRO A 30 6.95 -10.26 15.78
C PRO A 30 6.69 -9.74 14.37
N ARG A 31 6.16 -10.60 13.47
CA ARG A 31 5.86 -10.24 12.07
C ARG A 31 4.96 -9.01 11.94
N THR A 32 4.03 -8.82 12.87
CA THR A 32 3.14 -7.66 12.95
C THR A 32 3.90 -6.34 13.03
N ALA A 33 5.06 -6.29 13.68
CA ALA A 33 5.93 -5.11 13.71
C ALA A 33 6.50 -4.78 12.32
N GLY A 34 6.85 -5.82 11.54
CA GLY A 34 7.27 -5.65 10.15
C GLY A 34 6.14 -5.11 9.26
N HIS A 35 4.92 -5.59 9.45
CA HIS A 35 3.76 -5.05 8.73
C HIS A 35 3.49 -3.58 9.07
N ARG A 36 3.62 -3.19 10.35
CA ARG A 36 3.50 -1.79 10.78
C ARG A 36 4.56 -0.91 10.12
N ALA A 37 5.82 -1.34 10.14
CA ALA A 37 6.92 -0.63 9.46
C ALA A 37 6.67 -0.52 7.94
N GLY A 38 6.05 -1.53 7.35
CA GLY A 38 5.62 -1.51 5.94
C GLY A 38 4.61 -0.39 5.65
N VAL A 39 3.67 -0.11 6.55
CA VAL A 39 2.70 0.98 6.38
C VAL A 39 3.39 2.34 6.31
N ASP A 40 4.35 2.60 7.19
CA ASP A 40 5.08 3.87 7.19
C ASP A 40 5.89 4.06 5.89
N ARG A 41 6.45 2.96 5.36
CA ARG A 41 7.13 2.96 4.05
C ARG A 41 6.20 3.24 2.88
N VAL A 42 4.93 2.85 2.97
CA VAL A 42 3.96 3.16 1.93
C VAL A 42 3.72 4.66 1.83
N SER A 43 3.48 5.33 2.95
CA SER A 43 3.23 6.78 2.96
C SER A 43 4.44 7.54 2.38
N GLU A 44 5.66 7.11 2.72
CA GLU A 44 6.90 7.62 2.15
C GLU A 44 6.99 7.39 0.62
N ALA A 45 6.62 6.21 0.15
CA ALA A 45 6.61 5.88 -1.27
C ALA A 45 5.59 6.71 -2.07
N VAL A 46 4.39 6.94 -1.52
CA VAL A 46 3.36 7.77 -2.17
C VAL A 46 3.85 9.21 -2.29
N ARG A 47 4.39 9.78 -1.21
CA ARG A 47 4.95 11.13 -1.24
C ARG A 47 6.09 11.25 -2.24
N THR A 48 7.01 10.29 -2.25
CA THR A 48 8.15 10.28 -3.19
C THR A 48 7.67 10.18 -4.64
N ALA A 49 6.64 9.38 -4.92
CA ALA A 49 6.06 9.26 -6.25
C ALA A 49 5.42 10.58 -6.71
N ALA A 50 4.73 11.28 -5.80
CA ALA A 50 4.17 12.60 -6.08
C ALA A 50 5.28 13.64 -6.35
N GLU A 51 6.34 13.67 -5.54
CA GLU A 51 7.50 14.56 -5.74
C GLU A 51 8.27 14.27 -7.03
N ALA A 52 8.17 13.05 -7.57
CA ALA A 52 8.82 12.61 -8.81
C ALA A 52 7.93 12.73 -10.06
N ASP A 53 6.76 13.37 -9.96
CA ASP A 53 5.75 13.51 -11.02
C ASP A 53 5.27 12.17 -11.61
N ILE A 54 5.21 11.12 -10.78
CA ILE A 54 4.66 9.82 -11.19
C ILE A 54 3.13 9.85 -11.11
N GLU A 55 2.46 9.69 -12.25
CA GLU A 55 0.99 9.74 -12.34
C GLU A 55 0.29 8.57 -11.63
N TYR A 56 0.90 7.37 -11.64
CA TYR A 56 0.31 6.16 -11.08
C TYR A 56 1.30 5.39 -10.21
N LEU A 57 0.89 5.07 -8.98
CA LEU A 57 1.58 4.17 -8.08
C LEU A 57 0.66 3.00 -7.71
N THR A 58 1.03 1.78 -8.09
CA THR A 58 0.32 0.56 -7.68
C THR A 58 1.11 -0.15 -6.60
N LEU A 59 0.47 -0.43 -5.47
CA LEU A 59 1.09 -1.15 -4.36
C LEU A 59 0.45 -2.52 -4.20
N PHE A 60 1.25 -3.56 -4.31
CA PHE A 60 0.77 -4.94 -4.15
C PHE A 60 0.72 -5.30 -2.66
N ALA A 61 -0.45 -5.09 -2.06
CA ALA A 61 -0.69 -5.38 -0.65
C ALA A 61 -1.04 -6.84 -0.39
N PHE A 62 -1.84 -7.46 -1.27
CA PHE A 62 -2.39 -8.81 -1.08
C PHE A 62 -2.49 -9.60 -2.38
N SER A 63 -2.09 -10.86 -2.34
CA SER A 63 -2.31 -11.84 -3.40
C SER A 63 -3.47 -12.77 -3.07
N SER A 64 -4.05 -13.42 -4.08
CA SER A 64 -5.06 -14.48 -3.91
C SER A 64 -4.52 -15.67 -3.12
N GLU A 65 -3.21 -15.93 -3.23
CA GLU A 65 -2.50 -17.05 -2.62
C GLU A 65 -2.21 -16.79 -1.13
N ASN A 66 -2.28 -15.53 -0.66
CA ASN A 66 -2.21 -15.20 0.76
C ASN A 66 -3.29 -15.90 1.59
N ARG A 67 -4.39 -16.36 0.98
CA ARG A 67 -5.45 -17.14 1.67
C ARG A 67 -4.96 -18.45 2.27
N ASN A 68 -3.83 -18.98 1.79
CA ASN A 68 -3.24 -20.21 2.33
C ASN A 68 -2.40 -19.97 3.60
N ARG A 69 -2.27 -18.70 4.06
CA ARG A 69 -1.58 -18.37 5.31
C ARG A 69 -2.48 -18.62 6.52
N PRO A 70 -1.90 -18.76 7.73
CA PRO A 70 -2.68 -18.90 8.96
C PRO A 70 -3.72 -17.77 9.10
N GLU A 71 -4.93 -18.09 9.59
CA GLU A 71 -6.04 -17.14 9.72
C GLU A 71 -5.66 -15.87 10.49
N GLN A 72 -4.84 -16.01 11.52
CA GLN A 72 -4.35 -14.86 12.30
C GLN A 72 -3.52 -13.91 11.43
N GLU A 73 -2.64 -14.43 10.57
CA GLU A 73 -1.86 -13.59 9.67
C GLU A 73 -2.76 -12.92 8.64
N VAL A 74 -3.77 -13.63 8.10
CA VAL A 74 -4.76 -13.03 7.19
C VAL A 74 -5.56 -11.92 7.89
N SER A 75 -5.95 -12.13 9.14
CA SER A 75 -6.69 -11.14 9.94
C SER A 75 -5.86 -9.88 10.20
N ASP A 76 -4.60 -10.04 10.63
CA ASP A 76 -3.67 -8.94 10.88
C ASP A 76 -3.43 -8.12 9.61
N LEU A 77 -3.29 -8.81 8.49
CA LEU A 77 -3.15 -8.25 7.15
C LEU A 77 -4.39 -7.44 6.74
N MET A 78 -5.60 -7.96 6.93
CA MET A 78 -6.84 -7.22 6.68
C MET A 78 -7.01 -6.04 7.63
N GLY A 79 -6.56 -6.16 8.88
CA GLY A 79 -6.45 -5.06 9.84
C GLY A 79 -5.55 -3.93 9.34
N LEU A 80 -4.42 -4.29 8.72
CA LEU A 80 -3.50 -3.34 8.10
C LEU A 80 -4.13 -2.61 6.92
N LEU A 81 -4.86 -3.33 6.05
CA LEU A 81 -5.57 -2.74 4.92
C LEU A 81 -6.59 -1.70 5.40
N ARG A 82 -7.38 -2.03 6.44
CA ARG A 82 -8.33 -1.09 7.05
C ARG A 82 -7.65 0.15 7.59
N PHE A 83 -6.55 -0.02 8.31
CA PHE A 83 -5.80 1.08 8.87
C PHE A 83 -5.26 1.99 7.77
N PHE A 84 -4.67 1.40 6.72
CA PHE A 84 -4.17 2.12 5.56
C PHE A 84 -5.28 2.90 4.87
N ILE A 85 -6.39 2.25 4.52
CA ILE A 85 -7.51 2.92 3.84
C ILE A 85 -8.02 4.09 4.68
N ARG A 86 -8.25 3.90 5.99
CA ARG A 86 -8.81 4.96 6.85
C ARG A 86 -7.86 6.12 7.09
N ARG A 87 -6.58 5.84 7.40
CA ARG A 87 -5.60 6.88 7.71
C ARG A 87 -5.20 7.62 6.43
N ASP A 88 -4.87 6.87 5.39
CA ASP A 88 -4.22 7.43 4.23
C ASP A 88 -5.26 8.02 3.26
N LEU A 89 -6.52 7.56 3.17
CA LEU A 89 -7.54 8.26 2.36
C LEU A 89 -7.70 9.73 2.75
N ALA A 90 -7.76 10.02 4.05
CA ALA A 90 -7.96 11.38 4.53
C ALA A 90 -6.74 12.28 4.29
N GLU A 91 -5.54 11.71 4.31
CA GLU A 91 -4.30 12.43 4.03
C GLU A 91 -4.06 12.60 2.53
N LEU A 92 -4.18 11.51 1.77
CA LEU A 92 -4.06 11.48 0.32
C LEU A 92 -5.10 12.36 -0.37
N HIS A 93 -6.35 12.39 0.11
CA HIS A 93 -7.35 13.34 -0.42
C HIS A 93 -6.96 14.80 -0.19
N ARG A 94 -6.35 15.15 0.96
CA ARG A 94 -5.85 16.51 1.19
C ARG A 94 -4.70 16.87 0.25
N GLU A 95 -3.95 15.89 -0.21
CA GLU A 95 -2.85 16.02 -1.17
C GLU A 95 -3.31 15.85 -2.64
N ASN A 96 -4.63 15.85 -2.91
CA ASN A 96 -5.22 15.62 -4.24
C ASN A 96 -4.85 14.26 -4.89
N VAL A 97 -4.43 13.29 -4.09
CA VAL A 97 -4.14 11.93 -4.55
C VAL A 97 -5.46 11.14 -4.65
N ARG A 98 -5.72 10.56 -5.82
CA ARG A 98 -6.87 9.70 -6.05
C ARG A 98 -6.54 8.25 -5.72
N SER A 99 -7.24 7.68 -4.75
CA SER A 99 -7.10 6.28 -4.38
C SER A 99 -7.99 5.37 -5.23
N LYS A 100 -7.49 4.20 -5.61
CA LYS A 100 -8.27 3.14 -6.27
C LYS A 100 -7.81 1.78 -5.78
N VAL A 101 -8.74 0.85 -5.62
CA VAL A 101 -8.41 -0.54 -5.27
C VAL A 101 -8.74 -1.49 -6.42
N ILE A 102 -7.75 -2.32 -6.74
CA ILE A 102 -7.76 -3.29 -7.82
C ILE A 102 -7.75 -4.69 -7.21
N GLY A 103 -8.71 -5.54 -7.58
CA GLY A 103 -8.77 -6.93 -7.09
C GLY A 103 -10.19 -7.47 -6.95
N CYS A 104 -10.30 -8.73 -6.53
CA CYS A 104 -11.59 -9.40 -6.31
C CYS A 104 -12.27 -8.88 -5.03
N ARG A 105 -13.41 -8.21 -5.18
CA ARG A 105 -14.18 -7.64 -4.06
C ARG A 105 -15.02 -8.68 -3.32
N GLN A 106 -15.40 -9.77 -3.98
CA GLN A 106 -16.35 -10.78 -3.48
C GLN A 106 -15.84 -11.50 -2.22
N THR A 107 -14.53 -11.58 -2.05
CA THR A 107 -13.90 -12.30 -0.92
C THR A 107 -13.36 -11.37 0.17
N ILE A 108 -13.60 -10.07 0.05
CA ILE A 108 -13.18 -9.08 1.04
C ILE A 108 -14.32 -8.88 2.05
N GLN A 109 -13.99 -8.68 3.33
CA GLN A 109 -15.00 -8.47 4.38
C GLN A 109 -15.86 -7.23 4.07
N PRO A 110 -17.18 -7.26 4.37
CA PRO A 110 -18.11 -6.18 3.98
C PRO A 110 -17.73 -4.79 4.49
N ASP A 111 -17.12 -4.70 5.66
CA ASP A 111 -16.63 -3.46 6.26
C ASP A 111 -15.51 -2.81 5.42
N ILE A 112 -14.61 -3.62 4.87
CA ILE A 112 -13.57 -3.16 3.95
C ILE A 112 -14.20 -2.77 2.62
N GLN A 113 -15.16 -3.54 2.10
CA GLN A 113 -15.84 -3.18 0.84
C GLN A 113 -16.51 -1.81 0.91
N ALA A 114 -17.12 -1.46 2.06
CA ALA A 114 -17.70 -0.13 2.28
C ALA A 114 -16.61 0.96 2.20
N LEU A 115 -15.48 0.77 2.89
CA LEU A 115 -14.34 1.69 2.84
C LEU A 115 -13.77 1.85 1.42
N LEU A 116 -13.81 0.80 0.60
CA LEU A 116 -13.39 0.85 -0.80
C LEU A 116 -14.34 1.62 -1.72
N ASN A 117 -15.60 1.80 -1.33
CA ASN A 117 -16.59 2.56 -2.10
C ASN A 117 -16.61 4.04 -1.70
N GLU A 118 -16.11 4.37 -0.51
CA GLU A 118 -15.94 5.75 -0.01
C GLU A 118 -14.62 6.40 -0.50
N ALA A 119 -13.71 5.59 -1.04
CA ALA A 119 -12.46 5.96 -1.68
C ALA A 119 -12.63 6.44 -3.13
#